data_AF-A0A8S0UXY8-F1
#
_entry.id   AF-A0A8S0UXY8-F1
#
_cell.length_a   1.000
_cell.length_b   1.000
_cell.length_c   1.000
_cell.angle_alpha   90.00
_cell.angle_beta   90.00
_cell.angle_gamma   90.00
#
_symmetry.space_group_name_H-M   'P 1'
#
loop_
_entity.id
_entity.type
_entity.pdbx_description
1 polymer ?
#
loop_
_entity_poly.entity_id
_entity_poly.type
_entity_poly.pdbx_seq_one_letter_code
_entity_poly.pdbx_strand_id
1 'polypeptide(L)'
;MEKITAFQRFSRAFRGNSSLTKMLIVFTVSGGGLVAYSDAKPDSGMNAITSTEAKPHNGTNVIPSSEADGKKKRVVVLGTGWAGTSFLKNLKNSSYDVQVISPRNYFAFTPLLPSVTCGTVEPRSIVEPIRNIVRKKSVDVHYWEAECFKIDADNKKVYCRSNLTTDLNGEEEFSVDYDYLVIAIGARANTFNIPGVAENCHFLKEIEDAQRIRRTVIDCFERASLPSITDEERKKILHFVVIGGGPTGVEFAAELHDYVNEDLVKLYPKAKDLVKITLLEATDHILNMFDKRITAFAEEKFQRDGIDVKTGAMVVKVSDKEISTKEVKNGGNIYSMPYGMAVWSTGIGTRPVIMNFMKQIGQPNRRALATDEWLRVEGSDSIYALGDCATINQRKVMEDICAIFRKADKDNSGTLTANEFQEVLDDICERYPQVGLYLKQKQKNSLVDLLKDSKADVVKESVEVNLEEFTVALSQVDSQMKNLPATAQVAAQQGSYLADCFNRMEKCEKNPEGPLRFRGEGRHRFRPFRYKLNFVLESFLLSLCFVVGFLHNN
;
A
#
# COMPACT_ATOMS: atom_id res chain seq x y z
N MET A 1 27.88 -39.25 35.60
CA MET A 1 27.41 -38.71 34.30
C MET A 1 26.44 -37.57 34.60
N GLU A 2 26.92 -36.32 34.63
CA GLU A 2 26.06 -35.17 34.90
C GLU A 2 25.33 -34.70 33.64
N LYS A 3 24.02 -34.43 33.77
CA LYS A 3 23.16 -33.92 32.69
C LYS A 3 23.46 -32.44 32.46
N ILE A 4 24.07 -32.13 31.32
CA ILE A 4 24.29 -30.76 30.83
C ILE A 4 22.94 -30.16 30.42
N THR A 5 22.58 -29.00 30.97
CA THR A 5 21.33 -28.27 30.64
C THR A 5 21.42 -27.61 29.26
N ALA A 6 20.27 -27.38 28.60
CA ALA A 6 20.18 -26.79 27.26
C ALA A 6 20.93 -25.44 27.14
N PHE A 7 20.93 -24.64 28.22
CA PHE A 7 21.66 -23.39 28.32
C PHE A 7 23.19 -23.55 28.19
N GLN A 8 23.76 -24.59 28.80
CA GLN A 8 25.19 -24.85 28.72
C GLN A 8 25.63 -25.35 27.34
N ARG A 9 24.76 -26.08 26.62
CA ARG A 9 24.98 -26.44 25.21
C ARG A 9 24.94 -25.20 24.30
N PHE A 10 24.01 -24.29 24.54
CA PHE A 10 23.86 -23.06 23.75
C PHE A 10 25.01 -22.06 23.96
N SER A 11 25.45 -21.90 25.20
CA SER A 11 26.57 -21.03 25.58
C SER A 11 27.90 -21.48 24.95
N ARG A 12 28.15 -22.80 24.86
CA ARG A 12 29.34 -23.34 24.17
C ARG A 12 29.30 -23.11 22.66
N ALA A 13 28.14 -23.21 22.02
CA ALA A 13 27.99 -22.94 20.58
C ALA A 13 28.29 -21.47 20.24
N PHE A 14 27.93 -20.54 21.12
CA PHE A 14 28.18 -19.10 20.94
C PHE A 14 29.64 -18.69 21.13
N ARG A 15 30.39 -19.35 22.03
CA ARG A 15 31.82 -19.04 22.25
C ARG A 15 32.74 -19.57 21.15
N GLY A 16 32.28 -20.51 20.34
CA GLY A 16 33.09 -21.16 19.29
C GLY A 16 33.04 -20.49 17.90
N ASN A 17 32.15 -19.51 17.67
CA ASN A 17 31.90 -18.95 16.34
C ASN A 17 31.91 -17.41 16.38
N SER A 18 32.96 -16.78 15.84
CA SER A 18 33.16 -15.32 15.92
C SER A 18 32.23 -14.48 15.03
N SER A 19 31.36 -15.08 14.21
CA SER A 19 30.33 -14.34 13.46
C SER A 19 29.00 -14.16 14.21
N LEU A 20 28.80 -14.86 15.33
CA LEU A 20 27.55 -14.82 16.11
C LEU A 20 27.55 -13.78 17.24
N THR A 21 28.67 -13.10 17.50
CA THR A 21 28.80 -12.08 18.57
C THR A 21 28.01 -10.79 18.35
N LYS A 22 27.21 -10.69 17.27
CA LYS A 22 26.37 -9.53 16.95
C LYS A 22 24.90 -9.67 17.35
N MET A 23 24.51 -10.76 18.02
CA MET A 23 23.15 -10.95 18.53
C MET A 23 23.08 -10.80 20.04
N LEU A 24 22.31 -9.80 20.51
CA LEU A 24 21.85 -9.71 21.89
C LEU A 24 20.41 -10.26 21.92
N ILE A 25 20.19 -11.34 22.66
CA ILE A 25 18.87 -11.93 22.87
C ILE A 25 18.47 -11.63 24.31
N VAL A 26 17.39 -10.86 24.49
CA VAL A 26 16.83 -10.54 25.81
C VAL A 26 15.57 -11.38 26.00
N PHE A 27 15.57 -12.19 27.05
CA PHE A 27 14.39 -12.93 27.50
C PHE A 27 13.76 -12.18 28.68
N THR A 28 12.47 -11.87 28.60
CA THR A 28 11.67 -11.51 29.78
C THR A 28 10.97 -12.75 30.31
N VAL A 29 10.85 -12.87 31.64
CA VAL A 29 10.35 -14.07 32.33
C VAL A 29 8.86 -14.36 32.06
N SER A 30 8.14 -13.48 31.35
CA SER A 30 6.81 -13.73 30.82
C SER A 30 6.82 -13.73 29.28
N GLY A 31 6.84 -14.92 28.69
CA GLY A 31 6.19 -15.25 27.40
C GLY A 31 6.70 -14.66 26.08
N GLY A 32 7.66 -13.73 26.05
CA GLY A 32 8.15 -13.12 24.80
C GLY A 32 9.67 -12.95 24.78
N GLY A 33 10.31 -13.36 23.67
CA GLY A 33 11.73 -13.09 23.41
C GLY A 33 11.87 -12.06 22.29
N LEU A 34 12.63 -10.99 22.53
CA LEU A 34 12.93 -9.97 21.53
C LEU A 34 14.32 -10.26 20.94
N VAL A 35 14.41 -10.37 19.61
CA VAL A 35 15.69 -10.45 18.89
C VAL A 35 16.01 -9.09 18.31
N ALA A 36 16.98 -8.39 18.90
CA ALA A 36 17.48 -7.13 18.38
C ALA A 36 18.77 -7.36 17.58
N TYR A 37 18.83 -6.81 16.36
CA TYR A 37 20.03 -6.82 15.51
C TYR A 37 20.56 -5.40 15.37
N SER A 38 21.77 -5.12 15.86
CA SER A 38 22.46 -3.85 15.63
C SER A 38 23.59 -4.04 14.62
N ASP A 39 23.53 -3.37 13.48
CA ASP A 39 24.63 -3.33 12.53
C ASP A 39 25.53 -2.12 12.84
N ALA A 40 26.45 -2.29 13.79
CA ALA A 40 27.55 -1.35 13.98
C ALA A 40 28.74 -1.82 13.12
N LYS A 41 29.11 -1.04 12.10
CA LYS A 41 30.42 -1.18 11.46
C LYS A 41 31.48 -0.56 12.39
N PRO A 42 32.64 -1.21 12.59
CA PRO A 42 33.73 -0.59 13.32
C PRO A 42 34.35 0.52 12.48
N ASP A 43 34.43 1.72 13.05
CA ASP A 43 35.28 2.79 12.55
C ASP A 43 36.74 2.30 12.58
N SER A 44 37.35 2.20 11.41
CA SER A 44 38.78 2.04 11.25
C SER A 44 39.35 3.31 10.64
N GLY A 45 40.19 4.02 11.42
CA GLY A 45 41.14 4.96 10.84
C GLY A 45 41.26 6.30 11.56
N MET A 46 41.79 6.27 12.79
CA MET A 46 42.58 7.38 13.30
C MET A 46 43.87 7.45 12.45
N ASN A 47 44.13 8.54 11.74
CA ASN A 47 45.47 8.85 11.25
C ASN A 47 45.72 10.36 11.34
N ALA A 48 46.54 10.69 12.35
CA ALA A 48 47.65 11.64 12.35
C ALA A 48 47.55 12.90 11.48
N ILE A 49 47.43 14.01 12.20
CA ILE A 49 47.90 15.34 11.81
C ILE A 49 49.36 15.24 11.36
N THR A 50 49.63 15.53 10.09
CA THR A 50 50.93 16.06 9.65
C THR A 50 50.71 17.19 8.67
N SER A 51 51.20 18.35 9.08
CA SER A 51 51.32 19.61 8.36
C SER A 51 52.36 19.52 7.25
N THR A 52 52.00 19.90 6.01
CA THR A 52 52.95 20.48 5.04
C THR A 52 52.23 21.39 4.04
N GLU A 53 52.47 22.68 4.23
CA GLU A 53 52.75 23.76 3.28
C GLU A 53 52.19 23.72 1.84
N ALA A 54 51.53 24.83 1.49
CA ALA A 54 51.23 25.25 0.13
C ALA A 54 52.45 25.91 -0.55
N LYS A 55 52.62 25.68 -1.86
CA LYS A 55 52.96 26.71 -2.87
C LYS A 55 52.78 26.21 -4.33
N PRO A 56 52.58 27.11 -5.31
CA PRO A 56 51.97 26.84 -6.62
C PRO A 56 52.98 26.77 -7.79
N HIS A 57 52.61 26.12 -8.91
CA HIS A 57 52.72 26.70 -10.28
C HIS A 57 52.36 25.74 -11.43
N ASN A 58 51.77 26.36 -12.46
CA ASN A 58 51.87 26.12 -13.91
C ASN A 58 51.27 24.86 -14.56
N GLY A 59 50.09 25.08 -15.15
CA GLY A 59 49.95 25.27 -16.61
C GLY A 59 50.56 24.21 -17.51
N THR A 60 49.75 23.22 -17.88
CA THR A 60 49.93 22.42 -19.10
C THR A 60 48.58 22.24 -19.81
N ASN A 61 48.62 22.49 -21.12
CA ASN A 61 47.51 22.42 -22.06
C ASN A 61 46.78 21.07 -21.99
N VAL A 62 45.49 21.12 -21.67
CA VAL A 62 44.57 19.99 -21.88
C VAL A 62 43.97 20.13 -23.28
N ILE A 63 44.42 19.26 -24.17
CA ILE A 63 43.77 18.92 -25.44
C ILE A 63 42.33 18.51 -25.10
N PRO A 64 41.29 18.99 -25.80
CA PRO A 64 39.92 18.63 -25.46
C PRO A 64 39.70 17.16 -25.80
N SER A 65 39.82 16.30 -24.79
CA SER A 65 39.32 14.94 -24.85
C SER A 65 37.80 15.04 -24.94
N SER A 66 37.27 14.53 -26.04
CA SER A 66 35.86 14.27 -26.26
C SER A 66 35.30 13.41 -25.11
N GLU A 67 34.62 14.03 -24.16
CA GLU A 67 33.79 13.32 -23.19
C GLU A 67 32.35 13.79 -23.38
N ALA A 68 31.50 12.87 -23.85
CA ALA A 68 30.07 13.02 -23.73
C ALA A 68 29.75 13.08 -22.23
N ASP A 69 29.55 14.30 -21.72
CA ASP A 69 29.08 14.55 -20.37
C ASP A 69 27.69 13.92 -20.23
N GLY A 70 27.66 12.70 -19.67
CA GLY A 70 26.49 11.84 -19.60
C GLY A 70 25.48 12.39 -18.60
N LYS A 71 24.68 13.37 -19.03
CA LYS A 71 23.61 13.99 -18.22
C LYS A 71 22.75 12.90 -17.57
N LYS A 72 22.69 12.89 -16.24
CA LYS A 72 21.86 11.96 -15.45
C LYS A 72 20.40 12.03 -15.89
N LYS A 73 19.73 10.88 -15.96
CA LYS A 73 18.29 10.84 -16.30
C LYS A 73 17.46 11.37 -15.13
N ARG A 74 16.55 12.30 -15.41
CA ARG A 74 15.67 12.91 -14.41
C ARG A 74 14.50 12.00 -14.07
N VAL A 75 14.35 11.66 -12.79
CA VAL A 75 13.23 10.87 -12.26
C VAL A 75 12.41 11.74 -11.34
N VAL A 76 11.20 12.10 -11.74
CA VAL A 76 10.27 12.84 -10.87
C VAL A 76 9.38 11.84 -10.13
N VAL A 77 9.33 11.95 -8.80
CA VAL A 77 8.50 11.13 -7.92
C VAL A 77 7.44 12.01 -7.28
N LEU A 78 6.17 11.75 -7.58
CA LEU A 78 5.04 12.46 -6.98
C LEU A 78 4.52 11.69 -5.77
N GLY A 79 4.61 12.29 -4.59
CA GLY A 79 4.05 11.74 -3.35
C GLY A 79 5.05 11.01 -2.46
N THR A 80 4.86 11.17 -1.14
CA THR A 80 5.74 10.69 -0.07
C THR A 80 5.07 9.60 0.80
N GLY A 81 4.07 8.93 0.25
CA GLY A 81 3.38 7.79 0.89
C GLY A 81 4.15 6.48 0.82
N TRP A 82 3.47 5.37 1.11
CA TRP A 82 4.04 4.01 1.12
C TRP A 82 4.79 3.64 -0.16
N ALA A 83 4.20 3.87 -1.33
CA ALA A 83 4.82 3.54 -2.61
C ALA A 83 6.04 4.42 -2.93
N GLY A 84 5.88 5.75 -2.87
CA GLY A 84 6.94 6.70 -3.17
C GLY A 84 8.14 6.54 -2.24
N THR A 85 7.89 6.46 -0.92
CA THR A 85 8.95 6.25 0.07
C THR A 85 9.63 4.90 -0.09
N SER A 86 8.89 3.82 -0.39
CA SER A 86 9.51 2.51 -0.66
C SER A 86 10.39 2.54 -1.91
N PHE A 87 9.96 3.22 -2.97
CA PHE A 87 10.77 3.43 -4.17
C PHE A 87 12.07 4.18 -3.83
N LEU A 88 11.98 5.32 -3.15
CA LEU A 88 13.14 6.12 -2.73
C LEU A 88 14.10 5.34 -1.81
N LYS A 89 13.57 4.52 -0.89
CA LYS A 89 14.37 3.68 0.00
C LYS A 89 15.12 2.57 -0.72
N ASN A 90 14.64 2.11 -1.88
CA ASN A 90 15.26 0.99 -2.58
C ASN A 90 16.05 1.40 -3.82
N LEU A 91 15.88 2.63 -4.31
CA LEU A 91 16.69 3.18 -5.41
C LEU A 91 18.15 3.38 -4.95
N LYS A 92 19.08 2.92 -5.78
CA LYS A 92 20.53 2.87 -5.52
C LYS A 92 21.37 3.33 -6.72
N ASN A 93 20.80 3.34 -7.92
CA ASN A 93 21.50 3.71 -9.14
C ASN A 93 21.74 5.23 -9.21
N SER A 94 23.01 5.64 -9.18
CA SER A 94 23.47 7.02 -9.16
C SER A 94 23.42 7.73 -10.52
N SER A 95 23.06 7.02 -11.60
CA SER A 95 22.84 7.58 -12.93
C SER A 95 21.52 8.36 -13.06
N TYR A 96 20.72 8.41 -11.99
CA TYR A 96 19.49 9.18 -11.91
C TYR A 96 19.66 10.45 -11.06
N ASP A 97 19.05 11.54 -11.50
CA ASP A 97 18.76 12.73 -10.69
C ASP A 97 17.29 12.68 -10.26
N VAL A 98 17.02 12.56 -8.97
CA VAL A 98 15.68 12.29 -8.45
C VAL A 98 15.08 13.55 -7.83
N GLN A 99 13.89 13.91 -8.29
CA GLN A 99 13.13 15.05 -7.76
C GLN A 99 11.83 14.57 -7.15
N VAL A 100 11.68 14.74 -5.84
CA VAL A 100 10.52 14.30 -5.07
C VAL A 100 9.63 15.49 -4.80
N ILE A 101 8.38 15.41 -5.23
CA ILE A 101 7.40 16.48 -5.10
C ILE A 101 6.21 15.97 -4.31
N SER A 102 5.98 16.56 -3.14
CA SER A 102 4.82 16.27 -2.33
C SER A 102 4.54 17.41 -1.36
N PRO A 103 3.26 17.76 -1.12
CA PRO A 103 2.92 18.78 -0.13
C PRO A 103 3.19 18.32 1.32
N ARG A 104 3.61 17.06 1.52
CA ARG A 104 3.90 16.47 2.82
C ARG A 104 5.36 16.05 2.89
N ASN A 105 6.10 16.65 3.81
CA ASN A 105 7.55 16.49 3.95
C ASN A 105 8.00 15.27 4.79
N TYR A 106 7.05 14.45 5.21
CA TYR A 106 7.29 13.20 5.94
C TYR A 106 6.53 12.02 5.30
N PHE A 107 7.08 10.83 5.51
CA PHE A 107 6.34 9.57 5.38
C PHE A 107 5.51 9.35 6.64
N ALA A 108 4.27 8.87 6.50
CA ALA A 108 3.41 8.48 7.61
C ALA A 108 3.12 6.97 7.58
N PHE A 109 3.35 6.30 8.70
CA PHE A 109 3.00 4.90 8.91
C PHE A 109 1.51 4.77 9.21
N THR A 110 0.70 4.82 8.14
CA THR A 110 -0.77 4.89 8.22
C THR A 110 -1.47 3.80 9.06
N PRO A 111 -0.95 2.55 9.22
CA PRO A 111 -1.61 1.54 10.07
C PRO A 111 -1.74 1.94 11.55
N LEU A 112 -0.92 2.86 12.05
CA LEU A 112 -1.00 3.32 13.45
C LEU A 112 -1.75 4.65 13.60
N LEU A 113 -2.40 5.15 12.54
CA LEU A 113 -3.22 6.37 12.64
C LEU A 113 -4.36 6.25 13.66
N PRO A 114 -5.10 5.13 13.76
CA PRO A 114 -6.10 4.95 14.81
C PRO A 114 -5.51 5.13 16.22
N SER A 115 -4.35 4.56 16.50
CA SER A 115 -3.70 4.70 17.82
C SER A 115 -3.30 6.16 18.15
N VAL A 116 -3.10 7.01 17.15
CA VAL A 116 -2.83 8.44 17.34
C VAL A 116 -4.09 9.22 17.73
N THR A 117 -5.28 8.80 17.30
CA THR A 117 -6.55 9.51 17.62
C THR A 117 -6.86 9.49 19.11
N CYS A 118 -6.36 8.49 19.83
CA CYS A 118 -6.59 8.31 21.26
C CYS A 118 -5.36 8.63 22.11
N GLY A 119 -4.18 8.62 21.51
CA GLY A 119 -2.93 8.92 22.21
C GLY A 119 -2.14 7.73 22.70
N THR A 120 -2.57 6.53 22.36
CA THR A 120 -1.84 5.27 22.52
C THR A 120 -0.45 5.37 21.89
N VAL A 121 -0.35 6.07 20.75
CA VAL A 121 0.92 6.40 20.09
C VAL A 121 1.01 7.89 19.81
N GLU A 122 2.20 8.47 19.99
CA GLU A 122 2.44 9.86 19.65
C GLU A 122 2.63 10.03 18.12
N PRO A 123 2.07 11.09 17.48
CA PRO A 123 2.28 11.37 16.06
C PRO A 123 3.73 11.26 15.58
N ARG A 124 4.69 11.77 16.37
CA ARG A 124 6.12 11.76 16.02
C ARG A 124 6.69 10.35 15.86
N SER A 125 6.09 9.35 16.51
CA SER A 125 6.54 7.96 16.49
C SER A 125 6.16 7.23 15.21
N ILE A 126 5.24 7.79 14.41
CA ILE A 126 4.73 7.15 13.19
C ILE A 126 5.05 7.95 11.92
N VAL A 127 5.91 8.97 12.03
CA VAL A 127 6.35 9.78 10.89
C VAL A 127 7.87 9.74 10.75
N GLU A 128 8.35 9.82 9.51
CA GLU A 128 9.77 9.96 9.21
C GLU A 128 9.98 11.05 8.14
N PRO A 129 10.76 12.11 8.43
CA PRO A 129 11.06 13.14 7.44
C PRO A 129 11.68 12.57 6.17
N ILE A 130 11.20 13.02 5.01
CA ILE A 130 11.70 12.53 3.72
C ILE A 130 13.17 12.87 3.53
N ARG A 131 13.57 14.06 4.00
CA ARG A 131 14.99 14.48 3.99
C ARG A 131 15.88 13.51 4.77
N ASN A 132 15.40 12.92 5.87
CA ASN A 132 16.16 11.90 6.61
C ASN A 132 16.26 10.58 5.82
N ILE A 133 15.16 10.15 5.20
CA ILE A 133 15.10 8.93 4.38
C ILE A 133 16.11 8.98 3.23
N VAL A 134 16.29 10.16 2.61
CA VAL A 134 17.15 10.32 1.44
C VAL A 134 18.57 10.79 1.76
N ARG A 135 18.85 11.27 2.99
CA ARG A 135 20.13 11.90 3.38
C ARG A 135 21.38 11.06 3.12
N LYS A 136 21.32 9.75 3.33
CA LYS A 136 22.50 8.84 3.24
C LYS A 136 22.49 7.98 1.97
N LYS A 137 21.90 8.50 0.89
CA LYS A 137 21.82 7.81 -0.39
C LYS A 137 23.02 8.12 -1.27
N SER A 138 23.43 7.14 -2.07
CA SER A 138 24.38 7.30 -3.17
C SER A 138 23.75 7.94 -4.41
N VAL A 139 22.47 8.29 -4.34
CA VAL A 139 21.66 8.87 -5.42
C VAL A 139 21.35 10.30 -5.02
N ASP A 140 21.48 11.24 -5.96
CA ASP A 140 21.12 12.63 -5.73
C ASP A 140 19.60 12.74 -5.69
N VAL A 141 19.06 13.11 -4.53
CA VAL A 141 17.61 13.25 -4.31
C VAL A 141 17.30 14.64 -3.77
N HIS A 142 16.51 15.39 -4.53
CA HIS A 142 16.01 16.70 -4.16
C HIS A 142 14.53 16.60 -3.77
N TYR A 143 14.14 17.20 -2.64
CA TYR A 143 12.74 17.23 -2.19
C TYR A 143 12.19 18.65 -2.21
N TRP A 144 11.03 18.81 -2.83
CA TRP A 144 10.24 20.03 -2.91
C TRP A 144 8.87 19.84 -2.25
N GLU A 145 8.55 20.74 -1.32
CA GLU A 145 7.28 20.78 -0.61
C GLU A 145 6.24 21.51 -1.45
N ALA A 146 5.69 20.80 -2.42
CA ALA A 146 4.73 21.32 -3.40
C ALA A 146 3.75 20.23 -3.82
N GLU A 147 2.56 20.62 -4.28
CA GLU A 147 1.61 19.70 -4.90
C GLU A 147 1.66 19.76 -6.42
N CYS A 148 1.54 18.60 -7.07
CA CYS A 148 1.38 18.52 -8.52
C CYS A 148 -0.09 18.68 -8.88
N PHE A 149 -0.42 19.70 -9.66
CA PHE A 149 -1.80 19.99 -10.09
C PHE A 149 -2.07 19.64 -11.56
N LYS A 150 -1.02 19.49 -12.39
CA LYS A 150 -1.14 19.09 -13.80
C LYS A 150 0.04 18.21 -14.23
N ILE A 151 -0.27 17.16 -14.99
CA ILE A 151 0.71 16.29 -15.65
C ILE A 151 0.55 16.52 -17.15
N ASP A 152 1.64 16.80 -17.85
CA ASP A 152 1.71 16.99 -19.29
C ASP A 152 2.61 15.90 -19.89
N ALA A 153 1.99 14.79 -20.29
CA ALA A 153 2.71 13.65 -20.82
C ALA A 153 3.36 13.91 -22.18
N ASP A 154 2.76 14.77 -23.00
CA ASP A 154 3.23 15.06 -24.36
C ASP A 154 4.55 15.84 -24.31
N ASN A 155 4.63 16.83 -23.40
CA ASN A 155 5.85 17.63 -23.20
C ASN A 155 6.78 17.06 -22.12
N LYS A 156 6.40 15.95 -21.46
CA LYS A 156 7.11 15.33 -20.32
C LYS A 156 7.39 16.30 -19.17
N LYS A 157 6.35 17.01 -18.72
CA LYS A 157 6.42 17.96 -17.60
C LYS A 157 5.36 17.70 -16.55
N VAL A 158 5.66 18.05 -15.31
CA VAL A 158 4.66 18.25 -14.26
C VAL A 158 4.63 19.71 -13.85
N TYR A 159 3.44 20.22 -13.54
CA TYR A 159 3.25 21.57 -13.01
C TYR A 159 2.87 21.46 -11.55
N CYS A 160 3.57 22.22 -10.73
CA CYS A 160 3.52 22.12 -9.29
C CYS A 160 3.34 23.51 -8.68
N ARG A 161 2.73 23.56 -7.51
CA ARG A 161 2.52 24.78 -6.74
C ARG A 161 2.90 24.56 -5.30
N SER A 162 3.54 25.54 -4.69
CA SER A 162 3.82 25.52 -3.26
C SER A 162 2.52 25.64 -2.46
N ASN A 163 2.42 24.86 -1.38
CA ASN A 163 1.33 25.00 -0.40
C ASN A 163 1.73 25.93 0.76
N LEU A 164 2.95 26.45 0.75
CA LEU A 164 3.44 27.42 1.71
C LEU A 164 2.98 28.81 1.25
N THR A 165 2.20 29.49 2.10
CA THR A 165 1.87 30.90 1.91
C THR A 165 3.14 31.73 2.14
N THR A 166 3.80 32.16 1.07
CA THR A 166 4.78 33.24 1.15
C THR A 166 4.07 34.55 0.86
N ASP A 167 4.20 35.52 1.75
CA ASP A 167 3.60 36.87 1.65
C ASP A 167 4.20 37.72 0.49
N LEU A 168 4.83 37.09 -0.49
CA LEU A 168 5.54 37.72 -1.60
C LEU A 168 4.89 37.29 -2.92
N ASN A 169 3.84 38.01 -3.32
CA ASN A 169 3.36 38.16 -4.70
C ASN A 169 2.83 36.92 -5.48
N GLY A 170 2.36 35.86 -4.83
CA GLY A 170 1.43 34.90 -5.45
C GLY A 170 1.71 33.42 -5.19
N GLU A 171 0.85 32.56 -5.75
CA GLU A 171 1.05 31.11 -5.79
C GLU A 171 2.29 30.81 -6.65
N GLU A 172 3.40 30.38 -6.04
CA GLU A 172 4.60 29.99 -6.78
C GLU A 172 4.33 28.68 -7.56
N GLU A 173 3.80 28.84 -8.78
CA GLU A 173 3.71 27.76 -9.77
C GLU A 173 5.03 27.60 -10.52
N PHE A 174 5.45 26.36 -10.70
CA PHE A 174 6.64 26.02 -11.47
C PHE A 174 6.43 24.70 -12.23
N SER A 175 7.24 24.49 -13.26
CA SER A 175 7.23 23.26 -14.06
C SER A 175 8.52 22.48 -13.92
N VAL A 176 8.41 21.16 -13.99
CA VAL A 176 9.52 20.23 -13.82
C VAL A 176 9.49 19.21 -14.95
N ASP A 177 10.54 19.18 -15.78
CA ASP A 177 10.63 18.14 -16.82
C ASP A 177 11.17 16.84 -16.24
N TYR A 178 10.76 15.71 -16.85
CA TYR A 178 11.19 14.37 -16.45
C TYR A 178 11.61 13.52 -17.65
N ASP A 179 12.54 12.60 -17.41
CA ASP A 179 12.77 11.45 -18.31
C ASP A 179 11.88 10.28 -17.89
N TYR A 180 11.66 10.11 -16.58
CA TYR A 180 10.70 9.18 -16.00
C TYR A 180 9.85 9.85 -14.91
N LEU A 181 8.56 9.57 -14.91
CA LEU A 181 7.61 10.04 -13.89
C LEU A 181 7.09 8.86 -13.07
N VAL A 182 7.19 8.92 -11.75
CA VAL A 182 6.62 7.94 -10.81
C VAL A 182 5.50 8.61 -10.02
N ILE A 183 4.26 8.22 -10.31
CA ILE A 183 3.06 8.74 -9.66
C ILE A 183 2.72 7.87 -8.45
N ALA A 184 2.90 8.38 -7.24
CA ALA A 184 2.67 7.68 -5.98
C ALA A 184 1.88 8.55 -4.96
N ILE A 185 0.93 9.33 -5.46
CA ILE A 185 0.17 10.32 -4.67
C ILE A 185 -1.02 9.73 -3.88
N GLY A 186 -1.25 8.43 -4.00
CA GLY A 186 -2.33 7.71 -3.33
C GLY A 186 -3.73 8.20 -3.70
N ALA A 187 -4.70 7.95 -2.82
CA ALA A 187 -6.09 8.31 -2.98
C ALA A 187 -6.56 9.31 -1.92
N ARG A 188 -7.68 10.00 -2.18
CA ARG A 188 -8.39 10.83 -1.20
C ARG A 188 -9.53 10.05 -0.55
N ALA A 189 -10.06 10.52 0.57
CA ALA A 189 -11.33 10.02 1.10
C ALA A 189 -12.47 10.22 0.09
N ASN A 190 -13.40 9.28 0.02
CA ASN A 190 -14.56 9.35 -0.87
C ASN A 190 -15.84 9.48 -0.04
N THR A 191 -16.54 10.59 -0.23
CA THR A 191 -17.83 10.87 0.43
C THR A 191 -19.01 10.23 -0.29
N PHE A 192 -18.78 9.63 -1.46
CA PHE A 192 -19.83 9.14 -2.38
C PHE A 192 -20.86 10.20 -2.77
N ASN A 193 -20.50 11.49 -2.67
CA ASN A 193 -21.40 12.62 -2.84
C ASN A 193 -22.58 12.62 -1.84
N ILE A 194 -22.43 11.98 -0.69
CA ILE A 194 -23.42 12.01 0.38
C ILE A 194 -23.42 13.42 0.99
N PRO A 195 -24.56 14.13 1.01
CA PRO A 195 -24.62 15.50 1.51
C PRO A 195 -24.19 15.60 2.97
N GLY A 196 -23.35 16.60 3.27
CA GLY A 196 -22.93 16.95 4.62
C GLY A 196 -21.76 16.14 5.18
N VAL A 197 -21.26 15.12 4.48
CA VAL A 197 -20.10 14.33 4.96
C VAL A 197 -18.83 15.17 5.00
N ALA A 198 -18.57 15.98 3.98
CA ALA A 198 -17.34 16.78 3.93
C ALA A 198 -17.35 17.91 4.98
N GLU A 199 -18.53 18.39 5.34
CA GLU A 199 -18.74 19.52 6.24
C GLU A 199 -18.77 19.09 7.71
N ASN A 200 -19.35 17.92 8.02
CA ASN A 200 -19.66 17.53 9.38
C ASN A 200 -18.93 16.28 9.90
N CYS A 201 -18.24 15.52 9.04
CA CYS A 201 -17.46 14.36 9.47
C CYS A 201 -15.96 14.67 9.54
N HIS A 202 -15.28 14.02 10.47
CA HIS A 202 -13.83 13.87 10.45
C HIS A 202 -13.43 12.73 9.51
N PHE A 203 -12.38 12.91 8.72
CA PHE A 203 -11.71 11.80 8.03
C PHE A 203 -10.57 11.28 8.91
N LEU A 204 -10.08 10.07 8.63
CA LEU A 204 -8.89 9.49 9.26
C LEU A 204 -7.92 9.01 8.17
N LYS A 205 -7.20 9.95 7.55
CA LYS A 205 -6.28 9.66 6.42
C LYS A 205 -4.86 10.19 6.66
N GLU A 206 -4.75 11.32 7.34
CA GLU A 206 -3.49 12.03 7.61
C GLU A 206 -3.21 12.17 9.13
N ILE A 207 -2.02 12.65 9.50
CA ILE A 207 -1.66 12.83 10.92
C ILE A 207 -2.51 13.92 11.56
N GLU A 208 -2.73 14.99 10.82
CA GLU A 208 -3.51 16.16 11.21
C GLU A 208 -4.98 15.78 11.43
N ASP A 209 -5.49 14.80 10.69
CA ASP A 209 -6.80 14.20 10.90
C ASP A 209 -6.89 13.52 12.27
N ALA A 210 -5.92 12.67 12.59
CA ALA A 210 -5.92 11.92 13.84
C ALA A 210 -5.83 12.86 15.05
N GLN A 211 -4.99 13.90 14.95
CA GLN A 211 -4.90 14.95 15.98
C GLN A 211 -6.20 15.75 16.11
N ARG A 212 -6.89 16.06 15.00
CA ARG A 212 -8.20 16.73 15.03
C ARG A 212 -9.25 15.88 15.72
N ILE A 213 -9.34 14.59 15.38
CA ILE A 213 -10.25 13.64 16.02
C ILE A 213 -10.01 13.61 17.54
N ARG A 214 -8.75 13.49 17.96
CA ARG A 214 -8.41 13.49 19.39
C ARG A 214 -8.91 14.74 20.11
N ARG A 215 -8.68 15.91 19.52
CA ARG A 215 -9.16 17.19 20.07
C ARG A 215 -10.68 17.20 20.17
N THR A 216 -11.40 16.82 19.11
CA THR A 216 -12.87 16.78 19.13
C THR A 216 -13.41 15.83 20.20
N VAL A 217 -12.80 14.66 20.40
CA VAL A 217 -13.19 13.75 21.49
C VAL A 217 -13.08 14.47 22.84
N ILE A 218 -11.94 15.10 23.13
CA ILE A 218 -11.73 15.84 24.39
C ILE A 218 -12.73 16.99 24.51
N ASP A 219 -12.93 17.77 23.44
CA ASP A 219 -13.87 18.89 23.40
C ASP A 219 -15.30 18.43 23.71
N CYS A 220 -15.72 17.25 23.23
CA CYS A 220 -17.02 16.68 23.59
C CYS A 220 -17.15 16.41 25.09
N PHE A 221 -16.12 15.85 25.73
CA PHE A 221 -16.14 15.60 27.18
C PHE A 221 -16.13 16.89 28.01
N GLU A 222 -15.34 17.89 27.61
CA GLU A 222 -15.33 19.20 28.25
C GLU A 222 -16.69 19.88 28.14
N ARG A 223 -17.27 19.88 26.93
CA ARG A 223 -18.58 20.49 26.67
C ARG A 223 -19.68 19.78 27.46
N ALA A 224 -19.67 18.45 27.51
CA ALA A 224 -20.62 17.66 28.29
C ALA A 224 -20.48 17.89 29.81
N SER A 225 -19.33 18.38 30.29
CA SER A 225 -19.08 18.64 31.71
C SER A 225 -19.63 19.99 32.20
N LEU A 226 -19.98 20.90 31.28
CA LEU A 226 -20.51 22.22 31.61
C LEU A 226 -21.84 22.14 32.39
N PRO A 227 -22.07 23.03 33.38
CA PRO A 227 -23.26 22.99 34.23
C PRO A 227 -24.56 23.35 33.48
N SER A 228 -24.46 24.05 32.35
CA SER A 228 -25.60 24.50 31.55
C SER A 228 -26.18 23.42 30.62
N ILE A 229 -25.56 22.23 30.54
CA ILE A 229 -25.95 21.18 29.60
C ILE A 229 -26.86 20.16 30.28
N THR A 230 -28.04 19.94 29.67
CA THR A 230 -29.03 18.95 30.11
C THR A 230 -28.56 17.53 29.84
N ASP A 231 -29.14 16.55 30.54
CA ASP A 231 -28.74 15.15 30.39
C ASP A 231 -29.01 14.59 28.98
N GLU A 232 -30.09 15.04 28.33
CA GLU A 232 -30.38 14.68 26.93
C GLU A 232 -29.31 15.20 25.99
N GLU A 233 -28.83 16.44 26.21
CA GLU A 233 -27.81 17.04 25.36
C GLU A 233 -26.43 16.42 25.64
N ARG A 234 -26.12 16.07 26.90
CA ARG A 234 -24.90 15.30 27.24
C ARG A 234 -24.83 13.98 26.46
N LYS A 235 -25.94 13.23 26.40
CA LYS A 235 -26.00 11.97 25.65
C LYS A 235 -25.74 12.16 24.15
N LYS A 236 -26.20 13.26 23.55
CA LYS A 236 -25.91 13.57 22.14
C LYS A 236 -24.43 13.91 21.95
N ILE A 237 -23.88 14.78 22.79
CA ILE A 237 -22.48 15.21 22.73
C ILE A 237 -21.52 14.02 22.89
N LEU A 238 -21.87 13.07 23.74
CA LEU A 238 -21.07 11.88 24.04
C LEU A 238 -21.42 10.68 23.16
N HIS A 239 -22.16 10.89 22.06
CA HIS A 239 -22.42 9.86 21.06
C HIS A 239 -21.43 10.00 19.89
N PHE A 240 -20.50 9.06 19.80
CA PHE A 240 -19.49 8.95 18.77
C PHE A 240 -19.95 7.97 17.69
N VAL A 241 -19.95 8.41 16.43
CA VAL A 241 -20.39 7.58 15.31
C VAL A 241 -19.22 7.33 14.35
N VAL A 242 -18.90 6.06 14.13
CA VAL A 242 -17.85 5.61 13.20
C VAL A 242 -18.53 5.03 11.96
N ILE A 243 -18.16 5.52 10.78
CA ILE A 243 -18.82 5.19 9.52
C ILE A 243 -17.86 4.40 8.63
N GLY A 244 -18.14 3.11 8.50
CA GLY A 244 -17.35 2.14 7.74
C GLY A 244 -16.75 1.06 8.63
N GLY A 245 -17.19 -0.18 8.48
CA GLY A 245 -16.70 -1.38 9.16
C GLY A 245 -15.45 -2.00 8.52
N GLY A 246 -14.65 -1.20 7.81
CA GLY A 246 -13.32 -1.62 7.36
C GLY A 246 -12.31 -1.60 8.51
N PRO A 247 -11.06 -2.08 8.30
CA PRO A 247 -10.03 -2.14 9.34
C PRO A 247 -9.86 -0.82 10.10
N THR A 248 -9.74 0.30 9.38
CA THR A 248 -9.56 1.62 9.98
C THR A 248 -10.70 2.03 10.92
N GLY A 249 -11.96 1.78 10.54
CA GLY A 249 -13.11 2.15 11.38
C GLY A 249 -13.25 1.23 12.60
N VAL A 250 -12.99 -0.06 12.42
CA VAL A 250 -12.99 -1.04 13.52
C VAL A 250 -11.87 -0.74 14.51
N GLU A 251 -10.64 -0.53 14.04
CA GLU A 251 -9.50 -0.15 14.91
C GLU A 251 -9.77 1.15 15.65
N PHE A 252 -10.29 2.18 14.98
CA PHE A 252 -10.63 3.45 15.63
C PHE A 252 -11.73 3.28 16.68
N ALA A 253 -12.80 2.53 16.40
CA ALA A 253 -13.87 2.29 17.36
C ALA A 253 -13.37 1.56 18.62
N ALA A 254 -12.47 0.59 18.44
CA ALA A 254 -11.83 -0.13 19.55
C ALA A 254 -10.91 0.79 20.37
N GLU A 255 -9.99 1.52 19.73
CA GLU A 255 -9.10 2.47 20.40
C GLU A 255 -9.89 3.57 21.13
N LEU A 256 -11.00 4.03 20.57
CA LEU A 256 -11.88 5.01 21.22
C LEU A 256 -12.56 4.42 22.46
N HIS A 257 -13.05 3.18 22.37
CA HIS A 257 -13.64 2.48 23.51
C HIS A 257 -12.63 2.36 24.66
N ASP A 258 -11.40 1.94 24.36
CA ASP A 258 -10.36 1.77 25.36
C ASP A 258 -9.97 3.12 25.97
N TYR A 259 -9.77 4.16 25.16
CA TYR A 259 -9.49 5.51 25.65
C TYR A 259 -10.58 6.07 26.56
N VAL A 260 -11.84 5.84 26.20
CA VAL A 260 -12.98 6.25 27.03
C VAL A 260 -12.92 5.54 28.38
N ASN A 261 -12.87 4.21 28.37
CA ASN A 261 -13.03 3.39 29.57
C ASN A 261 -11.80 3.36 30.48
N GLU A 262 -10.60 3.51 29.92
CA GLU A 262 -9.36 3.46 30.68
C GLU A 262 -8.94 4.84 31.17
N ASP A 263 -9.18 5.91 30.41
CA ASP A 263 -8.68 7.25 30.74
C ASP A 263 -9.79 8.26 30.99
N LEU A 264 -10.67 8.51 30.01
CA LEU A 264 -11.59 9.64 30.08
C LEU A 264 -12.59 9.52 31.21
N VAL A 265 -13.10 8.32 31.50
CA VAL A 265 -14.05 8.13 32.62
C VAL A 265 -13.42 8.39 33.99
N LYS A 266 -12.09 8.27 34.13
CA LYS A 266 -11.38 8.64 35.37
C LYS A 266 -11.32 10.16 35.54
N LEU A 267 -11.19 10.90 34.43
CA LEU A 267 -11.15 12.37 34.41
C LEU A 267 -12.56 12.99 34.45
N TYR A 268 -13.55 12.33 33.85
CA TYR A 268 -14.93 12.78 33.71
C TYR A 268 -15.93 11.75 34.24
N PRO A 269 -15.96 11.47 35.55
CA PRO A 269 -16.76 10.36 36.11
C PRO A 269 -18.26 10.49 35.84
N LYS A 270 -18.79 11.72 35.70
CA LYS A 270 -20.21 11.96 35.37
C LYS A 270 -20.60 11.58 33.94
N ALA A 271 -19.63 11.47 33.03
CA ALA A 271 -19.85 11.14 31.63
C ALA A 271 -19.89 9.62 31.38
N LYS A 272 -19.39 8.80 32.31
CA LYS A 272 -19.15 7.37 32.13
C LYS A 272 -20.32 6.61 31.52
N ASP A 273 -21.51 6.74 32.10
CA ASP A 273 -22.69 5.97 31.67
C ASP A 273 -23.46 6.65 30.52
N LEU A 274 -22.96 7.78 30.02
CA LEU A 274 -23.59 8.58 28.96
C LEU A 274 -22.90 8.40 27.59
N VAL A 275 -21.68 7.86 27.57
CA VAL A 275 -20.93 7.66 26.33
C VAL A 275 -21.55 6.55 25.51
N LYS A 276 -21.74 6.81 24.21
CA LYS A 276 -22.20 5.82 23.24
C LYS A 276 -21.26 5.80 22.04
N ILE A 277 -20.86 4.61 21.61
CA ILE A 277 -20.10 4.42 20.37
C ILE A 277 -20.97 3.58 19.42
N THR A 278 -21.18 4.08 18.20
CA THR A 278 -21.93 3.35 17.16
C THR A 278 -21.05 3.19 15.92
N LEU A 279 -20.92 1.96 15.42
CA LEU A 279 -20.26 1.68 14.15
C LEU A 279 -21.32 1.37 13.09
N LEU A 280 -21.33 2.13 12.01
CA LEU A 280 -22.25 1.97 10.88
C LEU A 280 -21.52 1.29 9.71
N GLU A 281 -22.08 0.19 9.21
CA GLU A 281 -21.57 -0.52 8.03
C GLU A 281 -22.70 -0.82 7.05
N ALA A 282 -22.48 -0.51 5.76
CA ALA A 282 -23.50 -0.67 4.73
C ALA A 282 -23.71 -2.15 4.32
N THR A 283 -22.67 -2.96 4.45
CA THR A 283 -22.71 -4.41 4.18
C THR A 283 -23.15 -5.20 5.41
N ASP A 284 -23.22 -6.53 5.26
CA ASP A 284 -23.76 -7.43 6.28
C ASP A 284 -22.85 -7.64 7.48
N HIS A 285 -21.55 -7.42 7.29
CA HIS A 285 -20.54 -7.67 8.30
C HIS A 285 -19.44 -6.62 8.27
N ILE A 286 -18.77 -6.44 9.40
CA ILE A 286 -17.50 -5.72 9.46
C ILE A 286 -16.36 -6.61 8.97
N LEU A 287 -15.24 -6.00 8.57
CA LEU A 287 -14.01 -6.70 8.18
C LEU A 287 -14.21 -7.75 7.07
N ASN A 288 -15.08 -7.51 6.09
CA ASN A 288 -15.42 -8.46 5.00
C ASN A 288 -14.22 -9.01 4.19
N MET A 289 -13.06 -8.38 4.30
CA MET A 289 -11.83 -8.84 3.67
C MET A 289 -11.16 -10.01 4.40
N PHE A 290 -11.62 -10.34 5.61
CA PHE A 290 -11.07 -11.38 6.47
C PHE A 290 -11.90 -12.67 6.44
N ASP A 291 -11.34 -13.74 7.01
CA ASP A 291 -12.05 -14.99 7.24
C ASP A 291 -13.26 -14.75 8.17
N LYS A 292 -14.38 -15.42 7.87
CA LYS A 292 -15.63 -15.28 8.62
C LYS A 292 -15.48 -15.46 10.14
N ARG A 293 -14.51 -16.28 10.59
CA ARG A 293 -14.22 -16.47 12.01
C ARG A 293 -13.68 -15.21 12.67
N ILE A 294 -12.83 -14.45 11.98
CA ILE A 294 -12.27 -13.18 12.48
C ILE A 294 -13.38 -12.13 12.55
N THR A 295 -14.22 -12.06 11.52
CA THR A 295 -15.40 -11.20 11.48
C THR A 295 -16.35 -11.48 12.65
N ALA A 296 -16.76 -12.74 12.84
CA ALA A 296 -17.68 -13.11 13.91
C ALA A 296 -17.11 -12.80 15.30
N PHE A 297 -15.82 -13.09 15.51
CA PHE A 297 -15.14 -12.75 16.76
C PHE A 297 -15.13 -11.24 17.03
N ALA A 298 -14.85 -10.42 16.00
CA ALA A 298 -14.82 -8.97 16.15
C ALA A 298 -16.21 -8.41 16.49
N GLU A 299 -17.28 -8.90 15.85
CA GLU A 299 -18.66 -8.52 16.16
C GLU A 299 -19.07 -8.91 17.59
N GLU A 300 -18.73 -10.12 18.03
CA GLU A 300 -18.98 -10.58 19.40
C GLU A 300 -18.21 -9.77 20.45
N LYS A 301 -16.93 -9.43 20.16
CA LYS A 301 -16.15 -8.55 21.03
C LYS A 301 -16.78 -7.17 21.14
N PHE A 302 -17.16 -6.55 20.03
CA PHE A 302 -17.78 -5.22 20.04
C PHE A 302 -19.11 -5.21 20.79
N GLN A 303 -19.89 -6.28 20.68
CA GLN A 303 -21.11 -6.45 21.47
C GLN A 303 -20.81 -6.50 22.98
N ARG A 304 -19.77 -7.23 23.40
CA ARG A 304 -19.35 -7.30 24.82
C ARG A 304 -18.82 -5.96 25.33
N ASP A 305 -18.11 -5.23 24.49
CA ASP A 305 -17.54 -3.90 24.78
C ASP A 305 -18.59 -2.78 24.71
N GLY A 306 -19.85 -3.09 24.39
CA GLY A 306 -20.94 -2.11 24.32
C GLY A 306 -20.89 -1.18 23.11
N ILE A 307 -20.10 -1.52 22.08
CA ILE A 307 -20.06 -0.80 20.80
C ILE A 307 -21.27 -1.25 19.96
N ASP A 308 -22.16 -0.31 19.64
CA ASP A 308 -23.38 -0.54 18.86
C ASP A 308 -23.06 -0.69 17.37
N VAL A 309 -22.86 -1.94 16.91
CA VAL A 309 -22.58 -2.26 15.50
C VAL A 309 -23.88 -2.38 14.72
N LYS A 310 -24.08 -1.51 13.73
CA LYS A 310 -25.23 -1.52 12.82
C LYS A 310 -24.77 -1.84 11.41
N THR A 311 -24.91 -3.11 11.04
CA THR A 311 -24.69 -3.59 9.67
C THR A 311 -25.95 -3.40 8.81
N GLY A 312 -25.78 -3.43 7.49
CA GLY A 312 -26.86 -3.11 6.54
C GLY A 312 -27.38 -1.68 6.65
N ALA A 313 -26.63 -0.77 7.27
CA ALA A 313 -27.03 0.61 7.55
C ALA A 313 -26.18 1.58 6.72
N MET A 314 -26.70 1.97 5.54
CA MET A 314 -26.00 2.88 4.63
C MET A 314 -26.29 4.33 5.02
N VAL A 315 -25.26 5.14 5.29
CA VAL A 315 -25.43 6.58 5.51
C VAL A 315 -25.90 7.26 4.22
N VAL A 316 -26.93 8.10 4.32
CA VAL A 316 -27.53 8.82 3.18
C VAL A 316 -27.49 10.34 3.32
N LYS A 317 -27.29 10.86 4.54
CA LYS A 317 -27.14 12.28 4.82
C LYS A 317 -26.48 12.48 6.18
N VAL A 318 -25.64 13.51 6.28
CA VAL A 318 -25.12 14.01 7.56
C VAL A 318 -25.50 15.49 7.68
N SER A 319 -25.98 15.91 8.84
CA SER A 319 -26.20 17.32 9.18
C SER A 319 -25.32 17.68 10.37
N ASP A 320 -25.36 18.95 10.80
CA ASP A 320 -24.67 19.40 12.02
C ASP A 320 -25.19 18.73 13.31
N LYS A 321 -26.37 18.11 13.28
CA LYS A 321 -27.03 17.54 14.47
C LYS A 321 -27.27 16.04 14.42
N GLU A 322 -27.50 15.49 13.23
CA GLU A 322 -27.91 14.09 13.04
C GLU A 322 -27.29 13.44 11.80
N ILE A 323 -27.15 12.11 11.86
CA ILE A 323 -26.80 11.23 10.74
C ILE A 323 -28.03 10.42 10.37
N SER A 324 -28.39 10.41 9.10
CA SER A 324 -29.46 9.58 8.56
C SER A 324 -28.89 8.34 7.85
N THR A 325 -29.41 7.17 8.19
CA THR A 325 -29.07 5.89 7.58
C THR A 325 -30.29 5.26 6.90
N LYS A 326 -30.05 4.50 5.84
CA LYS A 326 -31.04 3.70 5.13
C LYS A 326 -30.71 2.22 5.32
N GLU A 327 -31.70 1.43 5.74
CA GLU A 327 -31.57 -0.03 5.78
C GLU A 327 -31.46 -0.62 4.36
N VAL A 328 -30.42 -1.40 4.11
CA VAL A 328 -30.15 -1.98 2.79
C VAL A 328 -31.06 -3.18 2.50
N LYS A 329 -31.41 -3.97 3.52
CA LYS A 329 -32.16 -5.24 3.35
C LYS A 329 -33.65 -5.16 3.69
N ASN A 330 -34.05 -4.27 4.59
CA ASN A 330 -35.40 -4.27 5.18
C ASN A 330 -36.26 -3.11 4.67
N GLY A 331 -36.54 -3.10 3.35
CA GLY A 331 -37.51 -2.16 2.76
C GLY A 331 -37.04 -0.71 2.62
N GLY A 332 -35.81 -0.37 3.03
CA GLY A 332 -35.23 0.96 2.80
C GLY A 332 -35.67 2.02 3.80
N ASN A 333 -36.11 1.63 5.00
CA ASN A 333 -36.47 2.56 6.07
C ASN A 333 -35.29 3.48 6.41
N ILE A 334 -35.61 4.74 6.72
CA ILE A 334 -34.64 5.76 7.10
C ILE A 334 -34.71 5.99 8.60
N TYR A 335 -33.55 5.94 9.26
CA TYR A 335 -33.39 6.24 10.68
C TYR A 335 -32.41 7.38 10.84
N SER A 336 -32.70 8.30 11.76
CA SER A 336 -31.77 9.35 12.16
C SER A 336 -31.28 9.12 13.58
N MET A 337 -30.02 9.48 13.86
CA MET A 337 -29.48 9.51 15.21
C MET A 337 -28.68 10.81 15.43
N PRO A 338 -28.81 11.44 16.61
CA PRO A 338 -27.94 12.55 16.97
C PRO A 338 -26.52 12.05 17.18
N TYR A 339 -25.54 12.95 17.12
CA TYR A 339 -24.14 12.61 17.39
C TYR A 339 -23.38 13.83 17.88
N GLY A 340 -22.28 13.61 18.60
CA GLY A 340 -21.33 14.65 18.99
C GLY A 340 -20.14 14.72 18.06
N MET A 341 -19.68 13.57 17.55
CA MET A 341 -18.62 13.49 16.56
C MET A 341 -18.85 12.30 15.63
N ALA A 342 -18.64 12.54 14.33
CA ALA A 342 -18.71 11.52 13.28
C ALA A 342 -17.35 11.33 12.64
N VAL A 343 -16.91 10.08 12.48
CA VAL A 343 -15.68 9.72 11.76
C VAL A 343 -16.03 8.92 10.52
N TRP A 344 -15.67 9.44 9.36
CA TRP A 344 -15.84 8.83 8.05
C TRP A 344 -14.57 8.06 7.65
N SER A 345 -14.62 6.74 7.79
CA SER A 345 -13.50 5.81 7.55
C SER A 345 -13.76 4.85 6.39
N THR A 346 -14.67 5.18 5.47
CA THR A 346 -15.00 4.35 4.30
C THR A 346 -14.77 5.08 2.98
N GLY A 347 -14.43 4.30 1.95
CA GLY A 347 -14.30 4.79 0.59
C GLY A 347 -13.01 5.57 0.34
N ILE A 348 -12.31 5.17 -0.73
CA ILE A 348 -11.24 5.96 -1.33
C ILE A 348 -11.65 6.42 -2.73
N GLY A 349 -11.10 7.54 -3.16
CA GLY A 349 -11.39 8.16 -4.44
C GLY A 349 -10.14 8.67 -5.13
N THR A 350 -10.17 8.69 -6.45
CA THR A 350 -9.10 9.24 -7.28
C THR A 350 -8.93 10.74 -7.03
N ARG A 351 -7.68 11.20 -6.96
CA ARG A 351 -7.38 12.64 -6.83
C ARG A 351 -7.67 13.37 -8.15
N PRO A 352 -8.12 14.65 -8.12
CA PRO A 352 -8.46 15.42 -9.31
C PRO A 352 -7.38 15.47 -10.40
N VAL A 353 -6.11 15.67 -10.03
CA VAL A 353 -4.99 15.66 -10.98
C VAL A 353 -4.89 14.36 -11.77
N ILE A 354 -5.19 13.22 -11.14
CA ILE A 354 -5.19 11.90 -11.81
C ILE A 354 -6.44 11.72 -12.65
N MET A 355 -7.60 12.21 -12.22
CA MET A 355 -8.81 12.20 -13.06
C MET A 355 -8.61 13.00 -14.35
N ASN A 356 -7.97 14.17 -14.25
CA ASN A 356 -7.64 14.99 -15.41
C ASN A 356 -6.61 14.31 -16.31
N PHE A 357 -5.56 13.73 -15.71
CA PHE A 357 -4.55 12.98 -16.46
C PHE A 357 -5.13 11.75 -17.18
N MET A 358 -5.99 10.98 -16.52
CA MET A 358 -6.70 9.86 -17.13
C MET A 358 -7.52 10.29 -18.35
N LYS A 359 -8.18 11.45 -18.33
CA LYS A 359 -8.89 11.98 -19.50
C LYS A 359 -7.93 12.28 -20.66
N GLN A 360 -6.77 12.87 -20.39
CA GLN A 360 -5.75 13.18 -21.40
C GLN A 360 -5.26 11.91 -22.11
N ILE A 361 -5.02 10.83 -21.38
CA ILE A 361 -4.43 9.59 -21.94
C ILE A 361 -5.47 8.54 -22.37
N GLY A 362 -6.74 8.92 -22.52
CA GLY A 362 -7.79 8.00 -23.00
C GLY A 362 -8.29 6.97 -21.98
N GLN A 363 -8.19 7.25 -20.68
CA GLN A 363 -8.67 6.40 -19.58
C GLN A 363 -9.82 7.03 -18.72
N PRO A 364 -10.79 7.80 -19.28
CA PRO A 364 -11.69 8.67 -18.50
C PRO A 364 -12.66 7.95 -17.56
N ASN A 365 -13.01 6.68 -17.84
CA ASN A 365 -14.08 5.95 -17.14
C ASN A 365 -13.56 4.97 -16.08
N ARG A 366 -12.27 5.05 -15.72
CA ARG A 366 -11.66 4.14 -14.74
C ARG A 366 -11.71 4.73 -13.33
N ARG A 367 -11.79 3.85 -12.33
CA ARG A 367 -11.73 4.22 -10.89
C ARG A 367 -10.32 4.57 -10.42
N ALA A 368 -9.29 4.17 -11.15
CA ALA A 368 -7.90 4.43 -10.85
C ALA A 368 -7.11 4.37 -12.17
N LEU A 369 -5.91 4.97 -12.17
CA LEU A 369 -5.03 5.00 -13.33
C LEU A 369 -4.59 3.56 -13.68
N ALA A 370 -4.83 3.12 -14.91
CA ALA A 370 -4.45 1.78 -15.33
C ALA A 370 -2.97 1.70 -15.66
N THR A 371 -2.33 0.65 -15.16
CA THR A 371 -0.97 0.27 -15.51
C THR A 371 -0.91 -1.13 -16.09
N ASP A 372 0.15 -1.41 -16.84
CA ASP A 372 0.54 -2.77 -17.18
C ASP A 372 1.12 -3.53 -15.97
N GLU A 373 1.54 -4.77 -16.19
CA GLU A 373 2.10 -5.64 -15.15
C GLU A 373 3.50 -5.21 -14.69
N TRP A 374 4.12 -4.22 -15.34
CA TRP A 374 5.38 -3.58 -14.92
C TRP A 374 5.16 -2.22 -14.26
N LEU A 375 3.91 -1.91 -13.89
CA LEU A 375 3.49 -0.67 -13.24
C LEU A 375 3.66 0.58 -14.13
N ARG A 376 3.83 0.39 -15.45
CA ARG A 376 3.84 1.48 -16.43
C ARG A 376 2.42 1.88 -16.76
N VAL A 377 2.13 3.17 -16.81
CA VAL A 377 0.81 3.68 -17.19
C VAL A 377 0.50 3.23 -18.62
N GLU A 378 -0.68 2.65 -18.84
CA GLU A 378 -1.09 2.23 -20.18
C GLU A 378 -1.11 3.44 -21.13
N GLY A 379 -0.43 3.32 -22.26
CA GLY A 379 -0.25 4.42 -23.22
C GLY A 379 0.99 5.28 -22.99
N SER A 380 1.86 4.93 -22.04
CA SER A 380 3.13 5.64 -21.79
C SER A 380 4.32 4.69 -21.57
N ASP A 381 5.47 5.04 -22.14
CA ASP A 381 6.73 4.31 -21.93
C ASP A 381 7.59 4.88 -20.79
N SER A 382 7.24 6.06 -20.28
CA SER A 382 8.07 6.81 -19.30
C SER A 382 7.36 7.13 -18.00
N ILE A 383 6.06 6.85 -17.89
CA ILE A 383 5.26 7.14 -16.71
C ILE A 383 4.88 5.84 -16.02
N TYR A 384 5.11 5.79 -14.71
CA TYR A 384 4.78 4.70 -13.82
C TYR A 384 3.80 5.19 -12.75
N ALA A 385 2.93 4.31 -12.27
CA ALA A 385 1.98 4.66 -11.21
C ALA A 385 1.86 3.54 -10.19
N LEU A 386 1.82 3.91 -8.90
CA LEU A 386 1.98 2.99 -7.78
C LEU A 386 0.98 3.31 -6.64
N GLY A 387 0.64 2.28 -5.87
CA GLY A 387 -0.26 2.39 -4.72
C GLY A 387 -1.68 2.80 -5.13
N ASP A 388 -2.39 3.42 -4.20
CA ASP A 388 -3.85 3.63 -4.29
C ASP A 388 -4.31 4.54 -5.45
N CYS A 389 -3.39 5.24 -6.16
CA CYS A 389 -3.76 6.02 -7.35
C CYS A 389 -3.87 5.18 -8.62
N ALA A 390 -3.42 3.92 -8.59
CA ALA A 390 -3.31 3.07 -9.77
C ALA A 390 -3.89 1.67 -9.55
N THR A 391 -4.21 1.00 -10.65
CA THR A 391 -4.56 -0.42 -10.68
C THR A 391 -3.84 -1.11 -11.82
N ILE A 392 -3.34 -2.31 -11.57
CA ILE A 392 -2.78 -3.15 -12.63
C ILE A 392 -3.95 -3.67 -13.45
N ASN A 393 -4.01 -3.31 -14.73
CA ASN A 393 -4.94 -3.88 -15.68
C ASN A 393 -4.35 -5.21 -16.16
N GLN A 394 -4.55 -6.26 -15.37
CA GLN A 394 -3.99 -7.58 -15.68
C GLN A 394 -4.49 -8.04 -17.04
N ARG A 395 -3.55 -8.33 -17.94
CA ARG A 395 -3.86 -8.72 -19.30
C ARG A 395 -4.58 -10.07 -19.31
N LYS A 396 -5.60 -10.17 -20.16
CA LYS A 396 -6.41 -11.37 -20.34
C LYS A 396 -5.66 -12.37 -21.22
N VAL A 397 -5.63 -13.64 -20.81
CA VAL A 397 -5.00 -14.68 -21.62
C VAL A 397 -5.75 -14.86 -22.95
N MET A 398 -7.09 -14.70 -22.91
CA MET A 398 -7.93 -14.87 -24.09
C MET A 398 -7.69 -13.80 -25.17
N GLU A 399 -7.21 -12.61 -24.79
CA GLU A 399 -6.84 -11.57 -25.77
C GLU A 399 -5.60 -11.94 -26.59
N ASP A 400 -4.74 -12.81 -26.05
CA ASP A 400 -3.48 -13.22 -26.68
C ASP A 400 -3.47 -14.71 -27.07
N ILE A 401 -4.60 -15.41 -26.98
CA ILE A 401 -4.69 -16.87 -27.15
C ILE A 401 -4.09 -17.34 -28.50
N CYS A 402 -4.43 -16.68 -29.60
CA CYS A 402 -3.91 -17.03 -30.92
C CYS A 402 -2.39 -16.76 -31.04
N ALA A 403 -1.90 -15.70 -30.41
CA ALA A 403 -0.49 -15.35 -30.42
C ALA A 403 0.33 -16.33 -29.56
N ILE A 404 -0.23 -16.75 -28.42
CA ILE A 404 0.32 -17.79 -27.56
C ILE A 404 0.39 -19.11 -28.33
N PHE A 405 -0.71 -19.53 -28.96
CA PHE A 405 -0.77 -20.77 -29.74
C PHE A 405 0.30 -20.81 -30.82
N ARG A 406 0.35 -19.79 -31.70
CA ARG A 406 1.37 -19.70 -32.77
C ARG A 406 2.80 -19.66 -32.25
N LYS A 407 3.03 -19.20 -31.01
CA LYS A 407 4.37 -19.16 -30.42
C LYS A 407 4.77 -20.51 -29.83
N ALA A 408 3.79 -21.29 -29.39
CA ALA A 408 3.96 -22.63 -28.87
C ALA A 408 4.11 -23.67 -29.99
N ASP A 409 3.35 -23.52 -31.07
CA ASP A 409 3.37 -24.35 -32.29
C ASP A 409 4.62 -24.03 -33.11
N LYS A 410 5.75 -24.65 -32.76
CA LYS A 410 7.05 -24.33 -33.35
C LYS A 410 7.23 -24.96 -34.72
N ASP A 411 6.62 -26.11 -34.94
CA ASP A 411 6.67 -26.82 -36.21
C ASP A 411 5.61 -26.34 -37.23
N ASN A 412 4.68 -25.46 -36.79
CA ASN A 412 3.56 -24.95 -37.57
C ASN A 412 2.63 -26.08 -38.06
N SER A 413 2.49 -27.13 -37.25
CA SER A 413 1.58 -28.26 -37.50
C SER A 413 0.10 -27.85 -37.42
N GLY A 414 -0.22 -26.74 -36.75
CA GLY A 414 -1.59 -26.33 -36.46
C GLY A 414 -2.20 -27.03 -35.24
N THR A 415 -1.40 -27.85 -34.55
CA THR A 415 -1.76 -28.50 -33.28
C THR A 415 -0.66 -28.24 -32.24
N LEU A 416 -0.98 -28.41 -30.96
CA LEU A 416 0.00 -28.34 -29.87
C LEU A 416 0.11 -29.69 -29.20
N THR A 417 1.34 -30.19 -29.14
CA THR A 417 1.70 -31.31 -28.29
C THR A 417 1.83 -30.87 -26.82
N ALA A 418 1.76 -31.84 -25.90
CA ALA A 418 1.96 -31.58 -24.48
C ALA A 418 3.33 -30.93 -24.18
N ASN A 419 4.37 -31.33 -24.93
CA ASN A 419 5.73 -30.83 -24.76
C ASN A 419 5.85 -29.38 -25.22
N GLU A 420 5.31 -29.04 -26.40
CA GLU A 420 5.32 -27.66 -26.92
C GLU A 420 4.62 -26.68 -25.98
N PHE A 421 3.46 -27.08 -25.44
CA PHE A 421 2.80 -26.26 -24.44
C PHE A 421 3.62 -26.12 -23.16
N GLN A 422 4.21 -27.22 -22.67
CA GLN A 422 5.01 -27.21 -21.45
C GLN A 422 6.24 -26.29 -21.56
N GLU A 423 6.83 -26.17 -22.75
CA GLU A 423 7.97 -25.28 -23.01
C GLU A 423 7.63 -23.80 -22.86
N VAL A 424 6.39 -23.39 -23.14
CA VAL A 424 5.95 -22.00 -23.01
C VAL A 424 5.12 -21.74 -21.74
N LEU A 425 4.73 -22.78 -21.01
CA LEU A 425 3.82 -22.69 -19.87
C LEU A 425 4.35 -21.76 -18.78
N ASP A 426 5.66 -21.80 -18.51
CA ASP A 426 6.28 -20.93 -17.51
C ASP A 426 6.18 -19.46 -17.92
N ASP A 427 6.46 -19.14 -19.19
CA ASP A 427 6.31 -17.79 -19.74
C ASP A 427 4.84 -17.33 -19.75
N ILE A 428 3.90 -18.24 -20.03
CA ILE A 428 2.45 -17.98 -19.95
C ILE A 428 2.06 -17.69 -18.50
N CYS A 429 2.43 -18.52 -17.53
CA CYS A 429 2.10 -18.32 -16.12
C CYS A 429 2.79 -17.07 -15.55
N GLU A 430 4.01 -16.77 -16.02
CA GLU A 430 4.71 -15.56 -15.65
C GLU A 430 4.04 -14.32 -16.24
N ARG A 431 3.49 -14.35 -17.45
CA ARG A 431 2.77 -13.20 -18.03
C ARG A 431 1.32 -13.09 -17.53
N TYR A 432 0.62 -14.21 -17.46
CA TYR A 432 -0.80 -14.38 -17.12
C TYR A 432 -0.92 -15.22 -15.84
N PRO A 433 -0.78 -14.62 -14.65
CA PRO A 433 -0.74 -15.36 -13.38
C PRO A 433 -2.04 -16.13 -13.12
N GLN A 434 -3.16 -15.65 -13.66
CA GLN A 434 -4.45 -16.32 -13.54
C GLN A 434 -4.45 -17.73 -14.17
N VAL A 435 -3.61 -17.98 -15.18
CA VAL A 435 -3.44 -19.32 -15.79
C VAL A 435 -2.87 -20.29 -14.76
N GLY A 436 -1.79 -19.88 -14.08
CA GLY A 436 -1.15 -20.71 -13.04
C GLY A 436 -2.07 -20.96 -11.84
N LEU A 437 -2.91 -19.99 -11.46
CA LEU A 437 -3.91 -20.17 -10.41
C LEU A 437 -5.01 -21.15 -10.82
N TYR A 438 -5.51 -21.03 -12.04
CA TYR A 438 -6.52 -21.93 -12.59
C TYR A 438 -6.02 -23.39 -12.65
N LEU A 439 -4.79 -23.59 -13.12
CA LEU A 439 -4.13 -24.90 -13.16
C LEU A 439 -4.02 -25.52 -11.77
N LYS A 440 -3.55 -24.76 -10.78
CA LYS A 440 -3.46 -25.21 -9.38
C LYS A 440 -4.83 -25.58 -8.80
N GLN A 441 -5.85 -24.77 -9.05
CA GLN A 441 -7.20 -25.02 -8.55
C GLN A 441 -7.77 -26.33 -9.11
N LYS A 442 -7.52 -26.63 -10.38
CA LYS A 442 -7.94 -27.88 -11.01
C LYS A 442 -7.02 -29.08 -10.72
N GLN A 443 -5.94 -28.90 -9.95
CA GLN A 443 -4.89 -29.91 -9.71
C GLN A 443 -4.28 -30.45 -11.01
N LYS A 444 -4.05 -29.56 -11.98
CA LYS A 444 -3.55 -29.90 -13.32
C LYS A 444 -2.14 -29.34 -13.49
N ASN A 445 -1.26 -30.14 -14.07
CA ASN A 445 0.13 -29.73 -14.34
C ASN A 445 0.43 -29.57 -15.84
N SER A 446 -0.48 -30.00 -16.73
CA SER A 446 -0.29 -29.96 -18.18
C SER A 446 -1.58 -29.59 -18.94
N LEU A 447 -1.44 -29.23 -20.21
CA LEU A 447 -2.59 -28.99 -21.12
C LEU A 447 -3.46 -30.23 -21.28
N VAL A 448 -2.84 -31.41 -21.33
CA VAL A 448 -3.53 -32.70 -21.44
C VAL A 448 -4.43 -32.90 -20.23
N ASP A 449 -3.98 -32.51 -19.04
CA ASP A 449 -4.79 -32.65 -17.83
C ASP A 449 -6.00 -31.69 -17.86
N LEU A 450 -5.86 -30.48 -18.42
CA LEU A 450 -6.97 -29.53 -18.59
C LEU A 450 -8.07 -30.07 -19.51
N LEU A 451 -7.70 -30.77 -20.58
CA LEU A 451 -8.65 -31.27 -21.59
C LEU A 451 -9.39 -32.55 -21.18
N LYS A 452 -8.86 -33.34 -20.23
CA LYS A 452 -9.53 -34.53 -19.67
C LYS A 452 -10.90 -34.22 -19.04
N ASP A 453 -11.13 -32.99 -18.59
CA ASP A 453 -12.43 -32.58 -18.03
C ASP A 453 -13.47 -32.28 -19.14
N SER A 454 -13.01 -32.02 -20.37
CA SER A 454 -13.86 -31.69 -21.53
C SER A 454 -14.21 -32.90 -22.40
N LYS A 455 -13.46 -34.00 -22.29
CA LYS A 455 -13.68 -35.26 -23.01
C LYS A 455 -13.55 -36.43 -22.05
N ALA A 456 -14.65 -37.13 -21.80
CA ALA A 456 -14.61 -38.46 -21.19
C ALA A 456 -13.89 -39.42 -22.16
N ASP A 457 -12.92 -40.17 -21.63
CA ASP A 457 -12.15 -41.24 -22.29
C ASP A 457 -11.28 -40.85 -23.50
N VAL A 458 -10.00 -40.52 -23.25
CA VAL A 458 -8.93 -40.69 -24.26
C VAL A 458 -7.65 -41.23 -23.60
N VAL A 459 -7.12 -42.30 -24.20
CA VAL A 459 -5.91 -43.05 -23.84
C VAL A 459 -4.65 -42.17 -23.98
N LYS A 460 -3.67 -42.45 -23.13
CA LYS A 460 -2.36 -41.79 -23.09
C LYS A 460 -1.60 -41.95 -24.42
N GLU A 461 -0.92 -40.86 -24.78
CA GLU A 461 0.13 -40.69 -25.80
C GLU A 461 -0.36 -40.15 -27.16
N SER A 462 0.07 -38.91 -27.45
CA SER A 462 -0.26 -38.03 -28.60
C SER A 462 -1.64 -37.35 -28.62
N VAL A 463 -2.05 -36.73 -27.50
CA VAL A 463 -3.12 -35.73 -27.54
C VAL A 463 -2.54 -34.45 -28.14
N GLU A 464 -2.78 -34.26 -29.42
CA GLU A 464 -2.56 -33.00 -30.14
C GLU A 464 -3.80 -32.11 -29.99
N VAL A 465 -3.58 -30.84 -29.69
CA VAL A 465 -4.65 -29.89 -29.36
C VAL A 465 -4.68 -28.78 -30.40
N ASN A 466 -5.79 -28.62 -31.10
CA ASN A 466 -5.93 -27.51 -32.06
C ASN A 466 -6.27 -26.17 -31.35
N LEU A 467 -6.28 -25.07 -32.10
CA LEU A 467 -6.55 -23.74 -31.54
C LEU A 467 -7.94 -23.63 -30.85
N GLU A 468 -8.96 -24.29 -31.38
CA GLU A 468 -10.31 -24.24 -30.81
C GLU A 468 -10.35 -24.93 -29.44
N GLU A 469 -9.78 -26.12 -29.34
CA GLU A 469 -9.68 -26.89 -28.10
C GLU A 469 -8.82 -26.16 -27.07
N PHE A 470 -7.71 -25.54 -27.50
CA PHE A 470 -6.86 -24.70 -26.67
C PHE A 470 -7.63 -23.49 -26.11
N THR A 471 -8.44 -22.86 -26.94
CA THR A 471 -9.30 -21.72 -26.57
C THR A 471 -10.34 -22.16 -25.54
N VAL A 472 -10.99 -23.31 -25.73
CA VAL A 472 -11.98 -23.85 -24.79
C VAL A 472 -11.32 -24.16 -23.44
N ALA A 473 -10.14 -24.78 -23.44
CA ALA A 473 -9.42 -25.15 -22.22
C ALA A 473 -9.09 -23.95 -21.32
N LEU A 474 -8.82 -22.79 -21.91
CA LEU A 474 -8.45 -21.56 -21.17
C LEU A 474 -9.59 -20.54 -21.06
N SER A 475 -10.76 -20.79 -21.64
CA SER A 475 -11.89 -19.86 -21.71
C SER A 475 -12.35 -19.32 -20.34
N GLN A 476 -12.22 -20.11 -19.28
CA GLN A 476 -12.64 -19.75 -17.93
C GLN A 476 -11.54 -19.09 -17.09
N VAL A 477 -10.30 -19.08 -17.56
CA VAL A 477 -9.14 -18.61 -16.78
C VAL A 477 -9.30 -17.15 -16.37
N ASP A 478 -9.73 -16.30 -17.30
CA ASP A 478 -9.82 -14.86 -17.05
C ASP A 478 -10.94 -14.47 -16.07
N SER A 479 -11.89 -15.38 -15.79
CA SER A 479 -12.95 -15.15 -14.79
C SER A 479 -12.42 -15.10 -13.35
N GLN A 480 -11.22 -15.64 -13.10
CA GLN A 480 -10.61 -15.73 -11.77
C GLN A 480 -9.76 -14.51 -11.41
N MET A 481 -9.68 -13.50 -12.29
CA MET A 481 -8.86 -12.32 -12.03
C MET A 481 -9.42 -11.47 -10.90
N LYS A 482 -8.53 -11.12 -9.97
CA LYS A 482 -8.80 -10.19 -8.89
C LYS A 482 -7.78 -9.06 -8.94
N ASN A 483 -8.25 -7.84 -8.76
CA ASN A 483 -7.37 -6.69 -8.59
C ASN A 483 -6.72 -6.74 -7.21
N LEU A 484 -5.51 -6.19 -7.11
CA LEU A 484 -4.85 -6.04 -5.82
C LEU A 484 -5.60 -5.00 -4.98
N PRO A 485 -5.74 -5.22 -3.66
CA PRO A 485 -6.38 -4.25 -2.78
C PRO A 485 -5.47 -3.03 -2.58
N ALA A 486 -6.09 -1.85 -2.42
CA ALA A 486 -5.41 -0.62 -2.06
C ALA A 486 -4.92 -0.67 -0.61
N THR A 487 -3.67 -1.11 -0.41
CA THR A 487 -3.07 -1.29 0.92
C THR A 487 -1.63 -0.80 0.96
N ALA A 488 -1.19 -0.41 2.16
CA ALA A 488 0.19 -0.06 2.47
C ALA A 488 1.20 -1.13 2.00
N GLN A 489 0.88 -2.42 2.21
CA GLN A 489 1.75 -3.53 1.86
C GLN A 489 1.91 -3.67 0.34
N VAL A 490 0.82 -3.57 -0.42
CA VAL A 490 0.86 -3.59 -1.88
C VAL A 490 1.66 -2.40 -2.41
N ALA A 491 1.36 -1.19 -1.92
CA ALA A 491 2.06 0.03 -2.30
C ALA A 491 3.57 -0.04 -2.02
N ALA A 492 3.96 -0.54 -0.84
CA ALA A 492 5.35 -0.71 -0.46
C ALA A 492 6.08 -1.71 -1.37
N GLN A 493 5.46 -2.84 -1.68
CA GLN A 493 6.04 -3.84 -2.58
C GLN A 493 6.17 -3.31 -4.02
N GLN A 494 5.17 -2.58 -4.51
CA GLN A 494 5.24 -1.91 -5.81
C GLN A 494 6.40 -0.92 -5.89
N GLY A 495 6.57 -0.09 -4.85
CA GLY A 495 7.70 0.84 -4.77
C GLY A 495 9.06 0.13 -4.77
N SER A 496 9.21 -0.95 -3.99
CA SER A 496 10.44 -1.74 -3.95
C SER A 496 10.74 -2.39 -5.30
N TYR A 497 9.73 -3.02 -5.92
CA TYR A 497 9.85 -3.65 -7.22
C TYR A 497 10.30 -2.65 -8.29
N LEU A 498 9.64 -1.48 -8.35
CA LEU A 498 9.97 -0.49 -9.37
C LEU A 498 11.39 0.05 -9.18
N ALA A 499 11.82 0.27 -7.95
CA ALA A 499 13.19 0.68 -7.65
C ALA A 499 14.20 -0.36 -8.13
N ASP A 500 13.93 -1.66 -7.94
CA ASP A 500 14.78 -2.74 -8.42
C ASP A 500 14.84 -2.81 -9.96
N CYS A 501 13.74 -2.49 -10.65
CA CYS A 501 13.73 -2.32 -12.10
C CYS A 501 14.63 -1.14 -12.52
N PHE A 502 14.51 0.02 -11.87
CA PHE A 502 15.34 1.20 -12.16
C PHE A 502 16.83 0.95 -11.89
N ASN A 503 17.13 0.25 -10.81
CA ASN A 503 18.49 -0.13 -10.44
C ASN A 503 19.19 -0.99 -11.50
N ARG A 504 18.42 -1.82 -12.22
CA ARG A 504 18.93 -2.79 -13.19
C ARG A 504 18.54 -2.47 -14.63
N MET A 505 18.06 -1.25 -14.89
CA MET A 505 17.47 -0.85 -16.17
C MET A 505 18.39 -1.14 -17.35
N GLU A 506 19.63 -0.63 -17.31
CA GLU A 506 20.60 -0.81 -18.39
C GLU A 506 21.02 -2.27 -18.57
N LYS A 507 21.21 -3.00 -17.46
CA LYS A 507 21.55 -4.43 -17.49
C LYS A 507 20.44 -5.24 -18.16
N CYS A 508 19.18 -4.97 -17.83
CA CYS A 508 18.03 -5.71 -18.34
C CYS A 508 17.65 -5.28 -19.76
N GLU A 509 18.06 -4.09 -20.22
CA GLU A 509 18.00 -3.72 -21.64
C GLU A 509 18.88 -4.62 -22.50
N LYS A 510 20.10 -4.94 -22.03
CA LYS A 510 21.03 -5.83 -22.72
C LYS A 510 20.68 -7.31 -22.53
N ASN A 511 20.23 -7.68 -21.34
CA ASN A 511 19.90 -9.06 -20.96
C ASN A 511 18.50 -9.13 -20.32
N PRO A 512 17.43 -9.22 -21.13
CA PRO A 512 16.06 -9.25 -20.62
C PRO A 512 15.78 -10.47 -19.73
N GLU A 513 15.11 -10.26 -18.60
CA GLU A 513 14.80 -11.32 -17.62
C GLU A 513 13.32 -11.73 -17.57
N GLY A 514 12.45 -10.97 -18.23
CA GLY A 514 11.01 -11.16 -18.21
C GLY A 514 10.54 -12.28 -19.13
N PRO A 515 9.22 -12.53 -19.20
CA PRO A 515 8.67 -13.57 -20.04
C PRO A 515 8.84 -13.30 -21.54
N LEU A 516 8.66 -14.32 -22.38
CA LEU A 516 8.56 -14.15 -23.83
C LEU A 516 7.50 -13.12 -24.23
N ARG A 517 7.78 -12.35 -25.28
CA ARG A 517 6.76 -11.51 -25.93
C ARG A 517 5.96 -12.37 -26.89
N PHE A 518 4.71 -12.66 -26.55
CA PHE A 518 3.82 -13.40 -27.45
C PHE A 518 3.42 -12.58 -28.68
N ARG A 519 3.32 -11.26 -28.51
CA ARG A 519 3.20 -10.31 -29.63
C ARG A 519 4.57 -9.67 -29.87
N GLY A 520 5.29 -10.18 -30.87
CA GLY A 520 6.61 -9.68 -31.29
C GLY A 520 7.76 -10.62 -30.96
N GLU A 521 8.97 -10.04 -30.87
CA GLU A 521 10.22 -10.78 -30.71
C GLU A 521 10.88 -10.56 -29.34
N GLY A 522 11.71 -11.53 -28.94
CA GLY A 522 12.48 -11.48 -27.71
C GLY A 522 11.65 -11.60 -26.44
N ARG A 523 12.21 -11.09 -25.34
CA ARG A 523 11.65 -11.17 -23.98
C ARG A 523 11.33 -9.78 -23.43
N HIS A 524 10.45 -9.74 -22.43
CA HIS A 524 10.22 -8.54 -21.65
C HIS A 524 11.47 -8.20 -20.82
N ARG A 525 11.71 -6.90 -20.62
CA ARG A 525 12.89 -6.41 -19.91
C ARG A 525 12.98 -6.97 -18.50
N PHE A 526 11.88 -6.90 -17.76
CA PHE A 526 11.79 -7.31 -16.36
C PHE A 526 10.78 -8.42 -16.18
N ARG A 527 10.86 -9.14 -15.07
CA ARG A 527 9.73 -9.95 -14.60
C ARG A 527 8.56 -9.04 -14.19
N PRO A 528 7.30 -9.40 -14.43
CA PRO A 528 6.16 -8.59 -14.03
C PRO A 528 6.03 -8.52 -12.51
N PHE A 529 5.37 -7.48 -12.02
CA PHE A 529 5.10 -7.32 -10.60
C PHE A 529 4.24 -8.48 -10.08
N ARG A 530 4.68 -9.05 -8.97
CA ARG A 530 3.98 -10.11 -8.25
C ARG A 530 3.89 -9.74 -6.79
N TYR A 531 2.66 -9.45 -6.35
CA TYR A 531 2.38 -9.28 -4.93
C TYR A 531 2.65 -10.60 -4.21
N LYS A 532 3.46 -10.51 -3.15
CA LYS A 532 3.71 -11.64 -2.24
C LYS A 532 3.03 -11.32 -0.92
N LEU A 533 2.15 -12.20 -0.47
CA LEU A 533 1.60 -12.11 0.88
C LEU A 533 2.72 -12.47 1.86
N ASN A 534 3.45 -11.46 2.31
CA ASN A 534 4.42 -11.64 3.38
C ASN A 534 3.63 -11.63 4.69
N PHE A 535 3.44 -12.80 5.29
CA PHE A 535 2.99 -12.91 6.69
C PHE A 535 3.96 -12.25 7.68
N VAL A 536 5.16 -11.86 7.22
CA VAL A 536 6.22 -11.20 7.99
C VAL A 536 6.00 -9.69 8.16
N LEU A 537 5.03 -9.06 7.46
CA LEU A 537 4.53 -7.76 7.93
C LEU A 537 3.52 -8.01 9.03
N GLU A 538 4.13 -8.35 10.16
CA GLU A 538 3.62 -8.40 11.51
C GLU A 538 2.67 -7.22 11.79
N SER A 539 2.74 -6.07 11.11
CA SER A 539 1.93 -4.87 11.35
C SER A 539 0.40 -5.04 11.28
N PHE A 540 -0.15 -5.82 10.34
CA PHE A 540 -1.61 -6.01 10.29
C PHE A 540 -2.06 -7.01 11.35
N LEU A 541 -1.22 -8.01 11.64
CA LEU A 541 -1.40 -8.95 12.74
C LEU A 541 -1.00 -8.34 14.10
N LEU A 542 -0.23 -7.26 14.18
CA LEU A 542 0.14 -6.54 15.39
C LEU A 542 -0.95 -5.54 15.72
N SER A 543 -1.53 -4.87 14.73
CA SER A 543 -2.75 -4.10 14.94
C SER A 543 -3.89 -5.04 15.34
N LEU A 544 -4.03 -6.19 14.68
CA LEU A 544 -4.95 -7.24 15.12
C LEU A 544 -4.55 -7.84 16.48
N CYS A 545 -3.27 -8.04 16.80
CA CYS A 545 -2.79 -8.48 18.11
C CYS A 545 -2.78 -7.34 19.14
N PHE A 546 -3.12 -6.11 18.79
CA PHE A 546 -3.43 -5.04 19.74
C PHE A 546 -4.94 -5.04 19.99
N VAL A 547 -5.76 -5.14 18.93
CA VAL A 547 -7.22 -5.32 19.01
C VAL A 547 -7.62 -6.67 19.67
N VAL A 548 -6.78 -7.70 19.54
CA VAL A 548 -6.94 -9.07 20.07
C VAL A 548 -5.91 -9.34 21.20
N GLY A 549 -5.09 -8.35 21.55
CA GLY A 549 -3.92 -8.43 22.43
C GLY A 549 -4.13 -8.67 23.92
N PHE A 550 -5.28 -9.21 24.30
CA PHE A 550 -5.55 -9.71 25.65
C PHE A 550 -5.80 -11.22 25.66
N LEU A 551 -5.21 -11.97 24.72
CA LEU A 551 -5.29 -13.44 24.70
C LEU A 551 -4.29 -14.17 25.63
N HIS A 552 -3.69 -13.50 26.63
CA HIS A 552 -2.82 -14.20 27.62
C HIS A 552 -2.89 -13.69 29.07
N ASN A 553 -3.94 -12.96 29.47
CA ASN A 553 -4.22 -12.71 30.89
C ASN A 553 -5.67 -13.10 31.21
N ASN A 554 -5.89 -14.41 31.40
CA ASN A 554 -6.83 -15.00 32.34
C ASN A 554 -6.39 -16.43 32.65
#